data_AF-A0A2B4RUL1-F1
#
_entry.id   AF-A0A2B4RUL1-F1
#
_cell.length_a   1.000
_cell.length_b   1.000
_cell.length_c   1.000
_cell.angle_alpha   90.00
_cell.angle_beta   90.00
_cell.angle_gamma   90.00
#
_symmetry.space_group_name_H-M   'P 1'
#
loop_
_entity.id
_entity.type
_entity.pdbx_description
1 polymer ?
#
loop_
_entity_poly.entity_id
_entity_poly.type
_entity_poly.pdbx_seq_one_letter_code
_entity_poly.pdbx_strand_id
1 'polypeptide(L)'
;YIEPNCVSINVGLSQRGNYICELNNASDESPSSSDLQSKQDYTHLSIENPCSSSPCFNNGTCQAGYTDKGFRCKCPLGFTGVYCKKACSFDFEDGIGGWKMTGRAFIYQPTFGDNPFARSKSAQLQGDWWVGGAEKRPNESVPAGGQHPDGADQPHGTLTSPCFRIIGKNISFLIGGGCKVNEVRAELIINNQLLVYIVAEKPLRRSFN
;
A
#
# COMPACT_ATOMS: atom_id res chain seq x y z
N TYR A 1 -4.47 -23.51 -12.65
CA TYR A 1 -5.50 -22.49 -12.38
C TYR A 1 -4.89 -21.13 -12.65
N ILE A 2 -4.89 -20.69 -13.92
CA ILE A 2 -4.27 -19.41 -14.36
C ILE A 2 -5.35 -18.40 -14.80
N GLU A 3 -6.51 -18.83 -15.31
CA GLU A 3 -7.72 -17.99 -15.41
C GLU A 3 -8.95 -18.78 -14.91
N PRO A 4 -9.53 -18.47 -13.74
CA PRO A 4 -10.79 -19.10 -13.33
C PRO A 4 -12.05 -18.41 -13.90
N ASN A 5 -11.94 -17.22 -14.54
CA ASN A 5 -13.10 -16.34 -14.71
C ASN A 5 -13.30 -15.73 -16.12
N CYS A 6 -12.37 -15.91 -17.07
CA CYS A 6 -12.57 -15.43 -18.44
C CYS A 6 -12.97 -16.62 -19.31
N VAL A 7 -14.27 -16.74 -19.60
CA VAL A 7 -14.84 -17.76 -20.49
C VAL A 7 -15.53 -17.06 -21.65
N SER A 8 -15.10 -17.30 -22.88
CA SER A 8 -15.87 -16.88 -24.04
C SER A 8 -17.08 -17.79 -24.22
N ILE A 9 -18.10 -17.31 -24.94
CA ILE A 9 -19.34 -18.05 -25.16
C ILE A 9 -19.58 -18.17 -26.66
N ASN A 10 -19.78 -19.39 -27.14
CA ASN A 10 -20.35 -19.60 -28.46
C ASN A 10 -21.88 -19.69 -28.31
N VAL A 11 -22.62 -18.89 -29.06
CA VAL A 11 -24.09 -18.93 -29.08
C VAL A 11 -24.53 -19.33 -30.48
N GLY A 12 -25.36 -20.37 -30.59
CA GLY A 12 -25.91 -20.80 -31.89
C GLY A 12 -27.32 -21.37 -31.79
N LEU A 13 -27.89 -21.75 -32.93
CA LEU A 13 -29.22 -22.35 -32.99
C LEU A 13 -29.15 -23.89 -32.97
N SER A 14 -29.93 -24.50 -32.08
CA SER A 14 -30.18 -25.95 -32.05
C SER A 14 -31.10 -26.37 -33.20
N GLN A 15 -30.97 -27.60 -33.66
CA GLN A 15 -31.87 -28.22 -34.65
C GLN A 15 -33.36 -28.20 -34.24
N ARG A 16 -33.67 -27.95 -32.96
CA ARG A 16 -35.03 -27.83 -32.43
C ARG A 16 -35.52 -26.38 -32.24
N GLY A 17 -34.77 -25.37 -32.70
CA GLY A 17 -35.14 -23.96 -32.61
C GLY A 17 -34.79 -23.26 -31.27
N ASN A 18 -34.13 -23.95 -30.33
CA ASN A 18 -33.63 -23.36 -29.09
C ASN A 18 -32.19 -22.86 -29.26
N TYR A 19 -31.76 -21.84 -28.50
CA TYR A 19 -30.36 -21.42 -28.46
C TYR A 19 -29.50 -22.42 -27.69
N ILE A 20 -28.30 -22.71 -28.21
CA ILE A 20 -27.23 -23.45 -27.53
C ILE A 20 -26.16 -22.44 -27.14
N CYS A 21 -25.75 -22.48 -25.89
CA CYS A 21 -24.62 -21.70 -25.37
C CYS A 21 -23.52 -22.67 -24.92
N GLU A 22 -22.34 -22.57 -25.54
CA GLU A 22 -21.18 -23.36 -25.19
C GLU A 22 -20.14 -22.47 -24.54
N LEU A 23 -19.70 -22.84 -23.33
CA LEU A 23 -18.59 -22.18 -22.67
C LEU A 23 -17.28 -22.63 -23.30
N ASN A 24 -16.44 -21.67 -23.68
CA ASN A 24 -15.10 -21.90 -24.15
C ASN A 24 -14.12 -21.34 -23.12
N ASN A 25 -13.06 -22.10 -22.85
CA ASN A 25 -12.00 -21.73 -21.91
C ASN A 25 -10.96 -20.78 -22.55
N ALA A 26 -11.28 -20.16 -23.69
CA ALA A 26 -10.47 -19.20 -24.40
C ALA A 26 -10.95 -17.76 -24.13
N SER A 27 -10.02 -16.83 -24.04
CA SER A 27 -10.27 -15.37 -24.02
C SER A 27 -10.05 -14.77 -25.41
N ASP A 28 -10.28 -13.46 -25.57
CA ASP A 28 -10.08 -12.71 -26.84
C ASP A 28 -8.64 -12.73 -27.40
N GLU A 29 -7.71 -13.47 -26.78
CA GLU A 29 -6.28 -13.43 -27.13
C GLU A 29 -5.93 -14.04 -28.50
N SER A 30 -6.87 -14.50 -29.31
CA SER A 30 -6.53 -15.01 -30.65
C SER A 30 -7.69 -14.98 -31.65
N PRO A 31 -8.05 -13.82 -32.23
CA PRO A 31 -8.92 -13.77 -33.41
C PRO A 31 -8.33 -14.50 -34.65
N SER A 32 -7.06 -14.90 -34.59
CA SER A 32 -6.32 -15.68 -35.59
C SER A 32 -5.86 -17.07 -35.10
N SER A 33 -6.38 -17.57 -33.96
CA SER A 33 -6.08 -18.94 -33.53
C SER A 33 -6.63 -19.93 -34.56
N SER A 34 -5.81 -20.91 -34.94
CA SER A 34 -6.22 -22.06 -35.75
C SER A 34 -7.30 -22.91 -35.10
N ASP A 35 -7.56 -22.70 -33.81
CA ASP A 35 -8.57 -23.42 -33.04
C ASP A 35 -9.99 -22.85 -33.25
N LEU A 36 -10.11 -21.60 -33.72
CA LEU A 36 -11.39 -20.98 -34.03
C LEU A 36 -11.88 -21.42 -35.41
N GLN A 37 -12.85 -22.32 -35.44
CA GLN A 37 -13.52 -22.72 -36.68
C GLN A 37 -14.83 -21.97 -36.86
N SER A 38 -14.98 -21.30 -38.01
CA SER A 38 -16.25 -20.66 -38.37
C SER A 38 -17.32 -21.72 -38.63
N LYS A 39 -18.46 -21.57 -37.96
CA LYS A 39 -19.62 -22.45 -38.11
C LYS A 39 -20.85 -21.59 -38.40
N GLN A 40 -21.58 -21.95 -39.44
CA GLN A 40 -22.81 -21.27 -39.83
C GLN A 40 -23.83 -21.33 -38.68
N ASP A 41 -24.49 -20.20 -38.40
CA ASP A 41 -25.46 -19.99 -37.32
C ASP A 41 -24.89 -20.01 -35.88
N TYR A 42 -23.58 -19.85 -35.72
CA TYR A 42 -22.91 -19.66 -34.43
C TYR A 42 -22.20 -18.29 -34.37
N THR A 43 -22.30 -17.63 -33.24
CA THR A 43 -21.62 -16.37 -32.91
C THR A 43 -20.70 -16.58 -31.73
N HIS A 44 -19.42 -16.22 -31.89
CA HIS A 44 -18.46 -16.22 -30.79
C HIS A 44 -18.50 -14.87 -30.07
N LEU A 45 -18.73 -14.91 -28.77
CA LEU A 45 -18.68 -13.75 -27.87
C LEU A 45 -17.41 -13.86 -27.02
N SER A 46 -16.37 -13.14 -27.43
CA SER A 46 -15.14 -13.04 -26.64
C SER A 46 -15.32 -12.09 -25.47
N ILE A 47 -14.64 -12.39 -24.36
CA ILE A 47 -14.50 -11.49 -23.22
C ILE A 47 -13.07 -10.98 -23.23
N GLU A 48 -12.91 -9.65 -23.29
CA GLU A 48 -11.62 -9.01 -23.14
C GLU A 48 -11.04 -9.33 -21.76
N ASN A 49 -9.82 -9.86 -21.73
CA ASN A 49 -9.12 -10.12 -20.47
C ASN A 49 -8.32 -8.88 -20.07
N PRO A 50 -8.71 -8.13 -19.02
CA PRO A 50 -7.97 -6.95 -18.58
C PRO A 50 -6.53 -7.26 -18.11
N CYS A 51 -6.21 -8.53 -17.85
CA CYS A 51 -4.85 -8.97 -17.53
C CYS A 51 -3.92 -9.11 -18.74
N SER A 52 -4.44 -9.15 -19.99
CA SER A 52 -3.63 -9.33 -21.21
C SER A 52 -2.62 -8.20 -21.43
N SER A 53 -2.91 -6.99 -20.94
CA SER A 53 -1.97 -5.86 -20.98
C SER A 53 -0.87 -5.92 -19.91
N SER A 54 -0.83 -6.99 -19.11
CA SER A 54 0.10 -7.14 -17.96
C SER A 54 0.10 -5.92 -17.03
N PRO A 55 -1.07 -5.51 -16.49
CA PRO A 55 -1.18 -4.24 -15.75
C PRO A 55 -0.46 -4.23 -14.39
N CYS A 56 -0.09 -5.40 -13.85
CA CYS A 56 0.52 -5.53 -12.53
C CYS A 56 2.04 -5.41 -12.57
N PHE A 57 2.59 -4.48 -11.80
CA PHE A 57 4.03 -4.20 -11.72
C PHE A 57 4.71 -5.09 -10.68
N ASN A 58 6.05 -5.04 -10.67
CA ASN A 58 6.91 -5.68 -9.67
C ASN A 58 6.65 -7.19 -9.51
N ASN A 59 6.36 -7.91 -10.60
CA ASN A 59 5.98 -9.33 -10.60
C ASN A 59 4.67 -9.64 -9.85
N GLY A 60 3.74 -8.68 -9.78
CA GLY A 60 2.40 -8.93 -9.26
C GLY A 60 1.58 -9.87 -10.14
N THR A 61 0.76 -10.71 -9.51
CA THR A 61 -0.12 -11.64 -10.23
C THR A 61 -1.43 -10.92 -10.57
N CYS A 62 -1.72 -10.76 -11.86
CA CYS A 62 -3.02 -10.25 -12.30
C CYS A 62 -4.10 -11.32 -12.13
N GLN A 63 -5.27 -10.92 -11.64
CA GLN A 63 -6.44 -11.77 -11.55
C GLN A 63 -7.61 -11.05 -12.21
N ALA A 64 -8.10 -11.59 -13.33
CA ALA A 64 -9.25 -11.06 -14.03
C ALA A 64 -10.55 -11.27 -13.21
N GLY A 65 -11.45 -10.28 -13.28
CA GLY A 65 -12.62 -10.14 -12.43
C GLY A 65 -12.34 -9.43 -11.10
N TYR A 66 -13.24 -9.58 -10.13
CA TYR A 66 -13.12 -9.12 -8.73
C TYR A 66 -13.41 -7.64 -8.41
N THR A 67 -13.37 -6.70 -9.36
CA THR A 67 -13.60 -5.26 -9.08
C THR A 67 -14.33 -4.54 -10.20
N ASP A 68 -14.79 -3.31 -9.95
CA ASP A 68 -15.35 -2.39 -10.96
C ASP A 68 -14.38 -2.09 -12.12
N LYS A 69 -13.08 -2.34 -11.92
CA LYS A 69 -12.03 -2.19 -12.94
C LYS A 69 -11.82 -3.44 -13.79
N GLY A 70 -12.56 -4.51 -13.52
CA GLY A 70 -12.48 -5.78 -14.25
C GLY A 70 -11.28 -6.66 -13.89
N PHE A 71 -10.34 -6.21 -13.05
CA PHE A 71 -9.23 -7.03 -12.55
C PHE A 71 -8.78 -6.60 -11.15
N ARG A 72 -7.92 -7.41 -10.53
CA ARG A 72 -7.12 -7.00 -9.37
C ARG A 72 -5.68 -7.51 -9.48
N CYS A 73 -4.72 -6.74 -8.97
CA CYS A 73 -3.35 -7.21 -8.81
C CYS A 73 -3.13 -7.79 -7.42
N LYS A 74 -2.71 -9.05 -7.35
CA LYS A 74 -2.17 -9.64 -6.13
C LYS A 74 -0.69 -9.28 -6.04
N CYS A 75 -0.38 -8.29 -5.22
CA CYS A 75 0.99 -7.80 -5.10
C CYS A 75 1.90 -8.84 -4.44
N PRO A 76 3.15 -8.96 -4.91
CA PRO A 76 4.15 -9.73 -4.22
C PRO A 76 4.55 -9.01 -2.93
N LEU A 77 5.27 -9.74 -2.09
CA LEU A 77 5.73 -9.22 -0.81
C LEU A 77 6.60 -7.98 -1.02
N GLY A 78 6.32 -6.93 -0.25
CA GLY A 78 7.04 -5.66 -0.32
C GLY A 78 6.49 -4.66 -1.34
N PHE A 79 5.35 -4.95 -1.97
CA PHE A 79 4.68 -4.02 -2.88
C PHE A 79 3.19 -3.87 -2.58
N THR A 80 2.64 -2.72 -2.94
CA THR A 80 1.25 -2.30 -2.67
C THR A 80 0.71 -1.39 -3.78
N GLY A 81 -0.56 -1.01 -3.64
CA GLY A 81 -1.32 -0.21 -4.58
C GLY A 81 -2.02 -1.05 -5.66
N VAL A 82 -2.96 -0.41 -6.37
CA VAL A 82 -3.85 -1.08 -7.36
C VAL A 82 -3.07 -1.87 -8.41
N TYR A 83 -1.91 -1.35 -8.82
CA TYR A 83 -1.05 -1.93 -9.85
C TYR A 83 0.26 -2.50 -9.29
N CYS A 84 0.40 -2.60 -7.96
CA CYS A 84 1.64 -3.05 -7.30
C CYS A 84 2.89 -2.21 -7.62
N LYS A 85 2.72 -0.94 -8.03
CA LYS A 85 3.84 -0.04 -8.37
C LYS A 85 4.61 0.45 -7.15
N LYS A 86 3.93 0.58 -6.01
CA LYS A 86 4.50 1.17 -4.79
C LYS A 86 5.19 0.08 -3.98
N ALA A 87 6.40 0.33 -3.49
CA ALA A 87 6.95 -0.51 -2.43
C ALA A 87 6.11 -0.32 -1.16
N CYS A 88 6.03 -1.35 -0.31
CA CYS A 88 5.54 -1.22 1.05
C CYS A 88 6.57 -0.41 1.84
N SER A 89 6.47 0.91 1.75
CA SER A 89 7.34 1.85 2.45
C SER A 89 6.67 2.39 3.72
N PHE A 90 7.48 2.62 4.74
CA PHE A 90 7.11 3.25 6.01
C PHE A 90 7.70 4.66 6.10
N ASP A 91 7.66 5.39 5.00
CA ASP A 91 8.25 6.73 4.87
C ASP A 91 7.24 7.88 5.04
N PHE A 92 5.95 7.58 5.32
CA PHE A 92 4.88 8.54 5.57
C PHE A 92 4.52 9.49 4.42
N GLU A 93 5.14 9.33 3.25
CA GLU A 93 4.91 10.16 2.05
C GLU A 93 3.48 10.04 1.51
N ASP A 94 2.86 8.88 1.70
CA ASP A 94 1.46 8.61 1.35
C ASP A 94 0.49 8.86 2.53
N GLY A 95 0.96 9.47 3.61
CA GLY A 95 0.18 9.75 4.81
C GLY A 95 0.04 8.56 5.77
N ILE A 96 -0.90 8.70 6.71
CA ILE A 96 -1.15 7.72 7.79
C ILE A 96 -2.58 7.15 7.81
N GLY A 97 -3.26 7.13 6.65
CA GLY A 97 -4.68 6.75 6.53
C GLY A 97 -5.04 5.32 6.95
N GLY A 98 -4.06 4.43 7.16
CA GLY A 98 -4.26 3.08 7.71
C GLY A 98 -3.82 2.90 9.17
N TRP A 99 -3.20 3.91 9.77
CA TRP A 99 -2.66 3.80 11.12
C TRP A 99 -3.76 4.01 12.16
N LYS A 100 -3.71 3.23 13.24
CA LYS A 100 -4.62 3.38 14.37
C LYS A 100 -4.05 4.41 15.35
N MET A 101 -4.82 5.46 15.60
CA MET A 101 -4.44 6.53 16.52
C MET A 101 -5.26 6.48 17.81
N THR A 102 -4.61 6.83 18.92
CA THR A 102 -5.28 7.16 20.18
C THR A 102 -4.78 8.49 20.72
N GLY A 103 -5.59 9.17 21.54
CA GLY A 103 -5.20 10.44 22.14
C GLY A 103 -5.05 11.57 21.11
N ARG A 104 -4.23 12.56 21.42
CA ARG A 104 -4.06 13.80 20.62
C ARG A 104 -2.64 14.08 20.13
N ALA A 105 -1.66 13.24 20.50
CA ALA A 105 -0.26 13.46 20.11
C ALA A 105 -0.03 13.52 18.59
N PHE A 106 -0.79 12.74 17.81
CA PHE A 106 -0.51 12.54 16.38
C PHE A 106 -1.55 13.15 15.42
N ILE A 107 -2.47 13.98 15.92
CA ILE A 107 -3.63 14.46 15.11
C ILE A 107 -3.26 15.41 13.97
N TYR A 108 -2.05 15.99 14.00
CA TYR A 108 -1.52 16.87 12.96
C TYR A 108 -0.42 16.21 12.13
N GLN A 109 -0.29 14.89 12.20
CA GLN A 109 0.74 14.12 11.52
C GLN A 109 0.20 13.45 10.24
N PRO A 110 1.06 13.12 9.26
CA PRO A 110 2.47 13.48 9.20
C PRO A 110 2.65 14.99 9.00
N THR A 111 3.83 15.47 9.36
CA THR A 111 4.21 16.87 9.20
C THR A 111 5.18 17.02 8.03
N PHE A 112 5.04 18.11 7.28
CA PHE A 112 5.86 18.41 6.12
C PHE A 112 7.19 19.06 6.52
N GLY A 113 8.27 18.61 5.89
CA GLY A 113 9.62 19.17 5.94
C GLY A 113 10.32 19.08 7.30
N ASP A 114 11.60 19.44 7.29
CA ASP A 114 12.46 19.46 8.49
C ASP A 114 12.11 20.64 9.40
N ASN A 115 11.05 20.49 10.19
CA ASN A 115 10.62 21.50 11.15
C ASN A 115 11.67 21.79 12.25
N PRO A 116 12.44 20.81 12.74
CA PRO A 116 13.59 21.05 13.62
C PRO A 116 14.65 21.98 13.02
N PHE A 117 14.84 21.99 11.69
CA PHE A 117 15.76 22.91 11.03
C PHE A 117 15.46 24.38 11.35
N ALA A 118 14.18 24.77 11.43
CA ALA A 118 13.77 26.12 11.78
C ALA A 118 14.12 26.52 13.22
N ARG A 119 14.54 25.56 14.06
CA ARG A 119 14.82 25.72 15.50
C ARG A 119 16.25 25.34 15.89
N SER A 120 17.18 25.36 14.93
CA SER A 120 18.65 25.27 15.07
C SER A 120 19.35 23.95 14.69
N LYS A 121 18.67 22.82 14.47
CA LYS A 121 19.34 21.58 13.98
C LYS A 121 18.44 20.79 13.03
N SER A 122 18.96 20.51 11.83
CA SER A 122 18.33 19.58 10.88
C SER A 122 18.27 18.17 11.47
N ALA A 123 17.12 17.51 11.30
CA ALA A 123 16.95 16.10 11.61
C ALA A 123 17.47 15.15 10.52
N GLN A 124 17.94 15.67 9.38
CA GLN A 124 18.39 14.89 8.21
C GLN A 124 17.31 13.89 7.74
N LEU A 125 16.08 14.39 7.63
CA LEU A 125 14.94 13.60 7.19
C LEU A 125 15.19 13.02 5.80
N GLN A 126 14.68 11.81 5.58
CA GLN A 126 14.58 11.19 4.27
C GLN A 126 13.15 11.33 3.80
N GLY A 127 12.95 11.97 2.65
CA GLY A 127 11.60 12.33 2.16
C GLY A 127 11.13 13.70 2.65
N ASP A 128 9.87 14.00 2.36
CA ASP A 128 9.21 15.26 2.66
C ASP A 128 8.31 15.16 3.90
N TRP A 129 7.86 13.95 4.26
CA TRP A 129 6.88 13.71 5.32
C TRP A 129 7.42 12.80 6.42
N TRP A 130 7.07 13.11 7.67
CA TRP A 130 7.46 12.30 8.82
C TRP A 130 6.50 12.49 9.97
N VAL A 131 6.57 11.62 10.98
CA VAL A 131 5.74 11.71 12.18
C VAL A 131 6.54 12.32 13.32
N GLY A 132 6.09 13.49 13.79
CA GLY A 132 6.53 14.13 15.02
C GLY A 132 5.48 14.04 16.13
N GLY A 133 5.87 14.37 17.36
CA GLY A 133 4.96 14.43 18.51
C GLY A 133 4.43 15.84 18.79
N ALA A 134 5.20 16.86 18.41
CA ALA A 134 4.91 18.26 18.73
C ALA A 134 4.61 19.08 17.48
N GLU A 135 5.13 18.66 16.33
CA GLU A 135 5.23 19.44 15.11
C GLU A 135 3.88 19.61 14.40
N LYS A 136 3.64 20.79 13.85
CA LYS A 136 2.41 21.09 13.10
C LYS A 136 2.76 21.89 11.86
N ARG A 137 2.97 21.18 10.75
CA ARG A 137 3.14 21.78 9.42
C ARG A 137 2.44 20.90 8.38
N PRO A 138 1.16 21.18 8.04
CA PRO A 138 0.38 20.33 7.14
C PRO A 138 0.72 20.49 5.66
N ASN A 139 1.56 21.46 5.28
CA ASN A 139 2.04 21.67 3.91
C ASN A 139 3.18 22.71 3.89
N GLU A 140 3.80 22.89 2.72
CA GLU A 140 4.89 23.84 2.50
C GLU A 140 4.54 25.30 2.78
N SER A 141 3.29 25.70 2.55
CA SER A 141 2.80 27.07 2.70
C SER A 141 2.67 27.51 4.16
N VAL A 142 2.60 26.56 5.09
CA VAL A 142 2.63 26.85 6.53
C VAL A 142 4.08 27.03 6.98
N PRO A 143 4.42 28.12 7.71
CA PRO A 143 5.77 28.33 8.21
C PRO A 143 6.29 27.17 9.06
N ALA A 144 7.58 26.87 8.92
CA ALA A 144 8.25 25.86 9.72
C ALA A 144 8.29 26.25 11.21
N GLY A 145 8.33 25.22 12.07
CA GLY A 145 8.39 25.41 13.52
C GLY A 145 7.04 25.62 14.21
N GLY A 146 5.91 25.45 13.52
CA GLY A 146 4.59 25.34 14.16
C GLY A 146 4.53 24.13 15.11
N GLN A 147 3.82 24.29 16.24
CA GLN A 147 3.62 23.22 17.23
C GLN A 147 2.15 22.99 17.57
N HIS A 148 1.88 21.87 18.23
CA HIS A 148 0.59 21.54 18.81
C HIS A 148 0.12 22.68 19.75
N PRO A 149 -1.16 23.12 19.67
CA PRO A 149 -1.66 24.28 20.43
C PRO A 149 -1.55 24.12 21.94
N ASP A 150 -1.68 22.88 22.44
CA ASP A 150 -1.55 22.57 23.86
C ASP A 150 -0.08 22.49 24.35
N GLY A 151 0.90 22.72 23.45
CA GLY A 151 2.32 22.60 23.74
C GLY A 151 2.95 21.31 23.21
N ALA A 152 4.28 21.24 23.24
CA ALA A 152 5.06 20.17 22.63
C ALA A 152 4.94 18.82 23.36
N ASP A 153 4.93 18.84 24.69
CA ASP A 153 5.02 17.64 25.53
C ASP A 153 3.71 17.29 26.25
N GLN A 154 2.67 18.12 26.12
CA GLN A 154 1.37 17.92 26.77
C GLN A 154 0.47 16.87 26.06
N PRO A 155 0.44 16.78 24.72
CA PRO A 155 -0.36 15.77 24.04
C PRO A 155 0.16 14.36 24.29
N HIS A 156 -0.75 13.43 24.60
CA HIS A 156 -0.45 12.02 24.77
C HIS A 156 -1.25 11.19 23.77
N GLY A 157 -0.73 10.02 23.39
CA GLY A 157 -1.39 9.15 22.43
C GLY A 157 -0.49 8.04 21.90
N THR A 158 -1.07 7.14 21.11
CA THR A 158 -0.34 6.10 20.37
C THR A 158 -0.64 6.19 18.89
N LEU A 159 0.35 5.83 18.07
CA LEU A 159 0.22 5.67 16.63
C LEU A 159 0.69 4.25 16.28
N THR A 160 -0.24 3.39 15.88
CA THR A 160 0.02 1.97 15.59
C THR A 160 -0.14 1.69 14.11
N SER A 161 0.90 1.14 13.49
CA SER A 161 0.87 0.81 12.06
C SER A 161 -0.14 -0.29 11.76
N PRO A 162 -0.63 -0.36 10.51
CA PRO A 162 -1.14 -1.62 9.99
C PRO A 162 -0.14 -2.76 10.20
N CYS A 163 -0.61 -4.00 10.22
CA CYS A 163 0.28 -5.14 10.20
C CYS A 163 1.12 -5.11 8.92
N PHE A 164 2.41 -5.38 9.07
CA PHE A 164 3.33 -5.51 7.96
C PHE A 164 4.32 -6.63 8.22
N ARG A 165 5.00 -7.03 7.14
CA ARG A 165 6.04 -8.05 7.21
C ARG A 165 7.39 -7.37 7.08
N ILE A 166 8.28 -7.63 8.04
CA ILE A 166 9.68 -7.24 7.93
C ILE A 166 10.32 -8.14 6.85
N ILE A 167 10.84 -7.52 5.80
CA ILE A 167 11.51 -8.22 4.69
C ILE A 167 13.01 -8.01 4.88
N GLY A 168 13.73 -9.09 5.17
CA GLY A 168 15.16 -9.06 5.43
C GLY A 168 15.50 -9.41 6.88
N LYS A 169 16.76 -9.17 7.25
CA LYS A 169 17.28 -9.46 8.59
C LYS A 169 17.09 -8.30 9.56
N ASN A 170 17.03 -7.07 9.04
CA ASN A 170 17.06 -5.84 9.81
C ASN A 170 15.90 -4.92 9.41
N ILE A 171 15.41 -4.14 10.38
CA ILE A 171 14.56 -2.97 10.17
C ILE A 171 15.23 -1.79 10.89
N SER A 172 15.27 -0.63 10.25
CA SER A 172 15.85 0.58 10.81
C SER A 172 14.87 1.73 10.69
N PHE A 173 14.83 2.57 11.72
CA PHE A 173 14.04 3.79 11.76
C PHE A 173 14.72 4.75 12.73
N LEU A 174 14.62 6.05 12.45
CA LEU A 174 15.11 7.09 13.35
C LEU A 174 14.00 7.46 14.31
N ILE A 175 14.30 7.42 15.61
CA ILE A 175 13.39 7.86 16.67
C ILE A 175 14.01 9.09 17.33
N GLY A 176 13.28 10.20 17.29
CA GLY A 176 13.54 11.36 18.14
C GLY A 176 12.57 11.37 19.32
N GLY A 177 13.02 11.73 20.51
CA GLY A 177 12.16 11.78 21.69
C GLY A 177 12.89 11.96 23.01
N GLY A 178 12.14 11.92 24.11
CA GLY A 178 12.68 11.98 25.47
C GLY A 178 13.45 10.72 25.86
N CYS A 179 14.28 10.84 26.90
CA CYS A 179 15.11 9.74 27.41
C CYS A 179 14.39 8.81 28.40
N LYS A 180 13.10 9.04 28.66
CA LYS A 180 12.31 8.26 29.62
C LYS A 180 11.42 7.26 28.90
N VAL A 181 11.73 5.98 29.05
CA VAL A 181 11.02 4.86 28.41
C VAL A 181 9.54 4.74 28.77
N ASN A 182 9.18 5.21 29.97
CA ASN A 182 7.80 5.22 30.43
C ASN A 182 6.97 6.35 29.83
N GLU A 183 7.61 7.33 29.18
CA GLU A 183 6.95 8.50 28.58
C GLU A 183 6.98 8.43 27.05
N VAL A 184 8.12 8.09 26.44
CA VAL A 184 8.28 8.03 24.97
C VAL A 184 9.09 6.79 24.58
N ARG A 185 8.51 5.93 23.73
CA ARG A 185 9.19 4.75 23.18
C ARG A 185 8.55 4.29 21.87
N ALA A 186 9.31 3.57 21.06
CA ALA A 186 8.77 2.76 19.97
C ALA A 186 8.68 1.29 20.42
N GLU A 187 7.64 0.59 19.98
CA GLU A 187 7.39 -0.81 20.30
C GLU A 187 7.35 -1.63 19.01
N LEU A 188 8.16 -2.69 18.94
CA LEU A 188 8.09 -3.69 17.88
C LEU A 188 7.25 -4.87 18.38
N ILE A 189 6.09 -5.06 17.76
CA ILE A 189 5.15 -6.12 18.09
C ILE A 189 5.19 -7.18 16.98
N ILE A 190 5.52 -8.42 17.32
CA ILE A 190 5.52 -9.56 16.40
C ILE A 190 4.53 -10.60 16.94
N ASN A 191 3.61 -11.06 16.09
CA ASN A 191 2.57 -12.03 16.47
C ASN A 191 1.80 -11.63 17.73
N ASN A 192 1.45 -10.34 17.84
CA ASN A 192 0.72 -9.78 18.98
C ASN A 192 1.49 -9.81 20.32
N GLN A 193 2.80 -10.06 20.28
CA GLN A 193 3.70 -10.00 21.44
C GLN A 193 4.69 -8.86 21.28
N LEU A 194 4.86 -8.06 22.33
CA LEU A 194 5.91 -7.05 22.39
C LEU A 194 7.27 -7.75 22.42
N LEU A 195 8.06 -7.58 21.37
CA LEU A 195 9.38 -8.20 21.24
C LEU A 195 10.48 -7.27 21.74
N VAL A 196 10.43 -6.00 21.32
CA VAL A 196 11.44 -4.99 21.64
C VAL A 196 10.75 -3.66 21.87
N TYR A 197 11.23 -2.88 22.83
CA TYR A 197 10.96 -1.45 22.90
C TYR A 197 12.28 -0.66 22.78
N ILE A 198 12.22 0.51 22.15
CA ILE A 198 13.38 1.37 21.89
C ILE A 198 13.08 2.77 22.42
N VAL A 199 14.05 3.35 23.14
CA VAL A 199 14.06 4.75 23.57
C VAL A 199 15.09 5.54 22.78
N ALA A 200 14.79 6.81 22.51
CA ALA A 200 15.74 7.73 21.91
C ALA A 200 16.73 8.22 22.98
N GLU A 201 17.87 7.55 23.12
CA GLU A 201 19.00 8.10 23.90
C GLU A 201 19.69 9.19 23.08
N LYS A 202 19.14 10.41 23.05
CA LYS A 202 19.60 11.54 22.18
C LYS A 202 19.42 11.21 20.69
N PRO A 203 19.54 12.16 19.73
CA PRO A 203 19.33 11.82 18.32
C PRO A 203 20.44 10.86 17.87
N LEU A 204 20.13 9.56 17.89
CA LEU A 204 21.04 8.51 17.51
C LEU A 204 21.06 8.44 15.99
N ARG A 205 22.06 9.10 15.41
CA ARG A 205 22.62 8.71 14.11
C ARG A 205 23.16 7.28 14.28
N ARG A 206 22.37 6.27 13.95
CA ARG A 206 22.84 4.89 13.83
C ARG A 206 22.30 4.30 12.54
N SER A 207 22.99 4.60 11.44
CA SER A 207 23.08 3.66 10.33
C SER A 207 23.91 2.49 10.82
N PHE A 208 23.34 1.29 10.83
CA PHE A 208 24.13 0.07 10.81
C PHE A 208 23.91 -0.58 9.45
N ASN A 209 25.02 -0.80 8.75
CA ASN A 209 25.08 -1.57 7.51
C ASN A 209 24.57 -3.00 7.73
#